data_AF-A0A257KUV6-F1
#
_entry.id   AF-A0A257KUV6-F1
#
_cell.length_a   1.000
_cell.length_b   1.000
_cell.length_c   1.000
_cell.angle_alpha   90.00
_cell.angle_beta   90.00
_cell.angle_gamma   90.00
#
_symmetry.space_group_name_H-M   'P 1'
#
loop_
_entity.id
_entity.type
_entity.pdbx_description
1 polymer ?
#
loop_
_entity_poly.entity_id
_entity_poly.type
_entity_poly.pdbx_seq_one_letter_code
_entity_poly.pdbx_strand_id
1 'polypeptide(L)'
;MPTFVFMLTPYAEEDEIEKVRSELQVLFPQHEFLTNLEGLEDIENDIAVFSEPSHGNGHVESAIWPDEAEIDRVKAAFFALLRS
;
A
#
# COMPACT_ATOMS: atom_id res chain seq x y z
N MET A 1 3.87 12.12 2.57
CA MET A 1 3.13 11.07 3.28
C MET A 1 3.58 9.73 2.70
N PRO A 2 3.83 8.68 3.50
CA PRO A 2 4.17 7.38 2.97
C PRO A 2 2.98 6.79 2.21
N THR A 3 3.21 6.35 0.98
CA THR A 3 2.19 5.66 0.18
C THR A 3 2.52 4.18 0.15
N PHE A 4 1.52 3.35 0.40
CA PHE A 4 1.58 1.91 0.29
C PHE A 4 0.70 1.47 -0.87
N VAL A 5 1.21 0.55 -1.67
CA VAL A 5 0.47 -0.10 -2.74
C VAL A 5 0.25 -1.54 -2.36
N PHE A 6 -0.99 -2.00 -2.46
CA PHE A 6 -1.34 -3.39 -2.23
C PHE A 6 -2.04 -3.97 -3.44
N MET A 7 -1.94 -5.28 -3.57
CA MET A 7 -2.59 -6.06 -4.62
C MET A 7 -3.20 -7.29 -3.98
N LEU A 8 -4.47 -7.55 -4.32
CA LEU A 8 -5.14 -8.79 -3.98
C LEU A 8 -5.02 -9.77 -5.15
N THR A 9 -5.37 -11.05 -4.95
CA THR A 9 -5.44 -12.00 -6.08
C THR A 9 -6.21 -11.39 -7.26
N PRO A 10 -5.89 -11.75 -8.51
CA PRO A 10 -6.56 -11.23 -9.72
C PRO A 10 -8.08 -11.53 -9.79
N TYR A 11 -8.61 -12.30 -8.85
CA TYR A 11 -10.04 -12.62 -8.72
C TYR A 11 -10.72 -11.98 -7.50
N ALA A 12 -10.02 -11.12 -6.75
CA ALA A 12 -10.63 -10.40 -5.64
C ALA A 12 -11.72 -9.47 -6.16
N GLU A 13 -12.87 -9.48 -5.48
CA GLU A 13 -13.98 -8.60 -5.85
C GLU A 13 -13.63 -7.13 -5.54
N GLU A 14 -14.15 -6.18 -6.32
CA GLU A 14 -13.93 -4.74 -6.06
C GLU A 14 -14.34 -4.36 -4.62
N ASP A 15 -15.42 -4.96 -4.10
CA ASP A 15 -15.86 -4.79 -2.71
C ASP A 15 -14.80 -5.27 -1.69
N GLU A 16 -14.06 -6.33 -1.98
CA GLU A 16 -12.99 -6.82 -1.11
C GLU A 16 -11.80 -5.86 -1.12
N ILE A 17 -11.42 -5.35 -2.29
CA ILE A 17 -10.35 -4.37 -2.46
C ILE A 17 -10.69 -3.07 -1.70
N GLU A 18 -11.91 -2.55 -1.89
CA GLU A 18 -12.39 -1.34 -1.20
C GLU A 18 -12.44 -1.55 0.32
N LYS A 19 -12.90 -2.72 0.78
CA LYS A 19 -12.93 -3.07 2.20
C LYS A 19 -11.51 -3.08 2.78
N VAL A 20 -10.56 -3.77 2.15
CA VAL A 20 -9.16 -3.81 2.62
C VAL A 20 -8.56 -2.41 2.63
N ARG A 21 -8.77 -1.59 1.58
CA ARG A 21 -8.31 -0.20 1.54
C ARG A 21 -8.87 0.61 2.69
N SER A 22 -10.19 0.54 2.91
CA SER A 22 -10.87 1.30 3.96
C SER A 22 -10.37 0.90 5.35
N GLU A 23 -10.22 -0.40 5.62
CA GLU A 23 -9.74 -0.89 6.92
C GLU A 23 -8.29 -0.44 7.17
N LEU A 24 -7.42 -0.53 6.15
CA LEU A 24 -6.05 -0.04 6.24
C LEU A 24 -6.00 1.48 6.49
N GLN A 25 -6.85 2.26 5.82
CA GLN A 25 -6.93 3.72 6.01
C GLN A 25 -7.39 4.09 7.43
N VAL A 26 -8.27 3.28 8.05
CA VAL A 26 -8.70 3.46 9.44
C VAL A 26 -7.58 3.12 10.41
N LEU A 27 -6.84 2.04 10.16
CA LEU A 27 -5.73 1.60 11.02
C LEU A 27 -4.51 2.51 10.92
N PHE A 28 -4.26 3.08 9.74
CA PHE A 28 -3.10 3.93 9.44
C PHE A 28 -3.52 5.22 8.72
N PRO A 29 -4.21 6.15 9.40
CA PRO A 29 -4.69 7.38 8.79
C PRO A 29 -3.58 8.31 8.29
N GLN A 30 -2.33 8.10 8.74
CA GLN A 30 -1.15 8.81 8.30
C GLN A 30 -0.52 8.26 6.99
N HIS A 31 -1.11 7.24 6.39
CA HIS A 31 -0.64 6.61 5.15
C HIS A 31 -1.68 6.72 4.05
N GLU A 32 -1.21 6.66 2.81
CA GLU A 32 -2.04 6.52 1.62
C GLU A 32 -1.99 5.07 1.14
N PHE A 33 -3.14 4.52 0.74
CA PHE A 33 -3.24 3.14 0.23
C PHE A 33 -3.78 3.14 -1.19
N LEU A 34 -2.97 2.63 -2.12
CA LEU A 34 -3.29 2.47 -3.53
C LEU A 34 -3.42 0.98 -3.89
N THR A 35 -4.19 0.70 -4.93
CA THR A 35 -4.40 -0.65 -5.48
C THR A 35 -4.33 -0.59 -7.00
N ASN A 36 -4.04 -1.72 -7.66
CA ASN A 36 -4.04 -1.84 -9.12
C ASN A 36 -3.09 -0.85 -9.83
N LEU A 37 -1.87 -0.72 -9.34
CA LEU A 37 -0.87 0.10 -10.01
C LEU A 37 -0.29 -0.66 -11.20
N GLU A 38 -0.31 -0.04 -12.39
CA GLU A 38 0.24 -0.65 -13.62
C GLU A 38 1.72 -1.05 -13.42
N GLY A 39 2.06 -2.29 -13.75
CA GLY A 39 3.42 -2.84 -13.58
C GLY A 39 3.71 -3.51 -12.24
N LEU A 40 2.71 -3.65 -11.36
CA LEU A 40 2.78 -4.44 -10.12
C LEU A 40 1.92 -5.72 -10.18
N GLU A 41 1.60 -6.18 -11.39
CA GLU A 41 0.77 -7.38 -11.65
C GLU A 41 1.36 -8.68 -11.06
N ASP A 42 2.67 -8.69 -10.79
CA ASP A 42 3.40 -9.84 -10.22
C ASP A 42 3.34 -9.95 -8.68
N ILE A 43 2.80 -8.94 -7.97
CA ILE A 43 2.61 -9.03 -6.51
C ILE A 43 1.18 -9.46 -6.19
N GLU A 44 0.98 -10.72 -5.81
CA GLU A 44 -0.33 -11.27 -5.42
C GLU A 44 -0.47 -11.34 -3.90
N ASN A 45 -1.53 -10.76 -3.34
CA ASN A 45 -1.77 -10.71 -1.89
C ASN A 45 -0.58 -10.15 -1.11
N ASP A 46 -0.01 -9.05 -1.60
CA ASP A 46 1.10 -8.37 -0.95
C ASP A 46 0.85 -6.86 -0.90
N ILE A 47 1.57 -6.21 0.01
CA ILE A 47 1.57 -4.76 0.21
C ILE A 47 3.02 -4.26 0.30
N ALA A 48 3.35 -3.26 -0.51
CA ALA A 48 4.68 -2.68 -0.62
C ALA A 48 4.62 -1.16 -0.42
N VAL A 49 5.74 -0.58 0.00
CA VAL A 49 5.90 0.88 0.00
C VAL A 49 6.07 1.33 -1.44
N PHE A 50 5.23 2.26 -1.87
CA PHE A 50 5.37 2.91 -3.17
C PHE A 50 6.06 4.26 -2.98
N SER A 51 7.15 4.47 -3.69
CA SER A 51 7.80 5.77 -3.81
C SER A 51 7.79 6.19 -5.28
N GLU A 52 6.97 7.17 -5.65
CA GLU A 52 7.17 7.82 -6.95
C GLU A 52 8.54 8.51 -6.95
N PRO A 53 9.37 8.34 -7.99
CA PRO A 53 10.41 9.32 -8.26
C PRO A 53 9.69 10.62 -8.59
N SER A 54 9.66 11.58 -7.67
CA SER A 54 9.10 12.90 -7.95
C SER A 54 9.82 13.49 -9.17
N HIS A 55 9.19 13.45 -10.34
CA HIS A 55 9.65 14.17 -11.53
C HIS A 55 9.33 15.66 -11.36
N GLY A 56 9.98 16.28 -10.38
CA GLY A 56 9.99 17.71 -10.13
C GLY A 56 11.42 18.23 -10.21
N ASN A 57 11.80 18.79 -11.36
CA ASN A 57 12.94 19.69 -11.57
C ASN A 57 14.09 19.60 -10.53
N GLY A 58 14.85 18.49 -10.53
CA GLY A 58 16.14 18.41 -9.83
C GLY A 58 16.12 18.59 -8.31
N HIS A 59 14.95 18.55 -7.66
CA HIS A 59 14.85 18.53 -6.20
C HIS A 59 14.11 17.25 -5.81
N VAL A 60 14.88 16.25 -5.41
CA VAL A 60 14.32 15.07 -4.76
C VAL A 60 13.82 15.55 -3.40
N GLU A 61 12.55 15.98 -3.33
CA GLU A 61 11.86 16.06 -2.05
C GLU A 61 11.99 14.66 -1.44
N SER A 62 12.63 14.58 -0.28
CA SER A 62 12.89 13.29 0.36
C SER A 62 11.56 12.61 0.59
N ALA A 63 11.25 11.60 -0.24
CA ALA A 63 10.11 10.73 -0.01
C ALA A 63 10.22 10.26 1.44
N ILE A 64 9.21 10.59 2.25
CA ILE A 64 9.18 10.19 3.66
C ILE A 64 9.02 8.68 3.64
N TRP A 65 10.15 7.98 3.70
CA TRP A 65 10.19 6.54 3.77
C TRP A 65 9.76 6.11 5.18
N PRO A 66 8.73 5.27 5.30
CA PRO A 66 8.37 4.70 6.59
C PRO A 66 9.51 3.80 7.06
N ASP A 67 9.76 3.77 8.37
CA ASP A 67 10.74 2.87 8.95
C ASP A 67 10.29 1.40 8.86
N GLU A 68 11.24 0.47 8.95
CA GLU A 68 10.98 -0.96 8.78
C GLU A 68 9.91 -1.48 9.74
N ALA A 69 9.84 -0.92 10.96
CA ALA A 69 8.82 -1.29 11.94
C ALA A 69 7.40 -0.85 11.51
N GLU A 70 7.27 0.30 10.88
CA GLU A 70 6.00 0.77 10.33
C GLU A 70 5.58 -0.06 9.11
N ILE A 71 6.52 -0.40 8.23
CA ILE A 71 6.28 -1.30 7.10
C ILE A 71 5.79 -2.67 7.57
N ASP A 72 6.44 -3.25 8.58
CA ASP A 72 6.07 -4.55 9.12
C ASP A 72 4.67 -4.53 9.75
N ARG A 73 4.30 -3.45 10.45
CA ARG A 73 2.95 -3.26 10.99
C ARG A 73 1.88 -3.20 9.91
N VAL A 74 2.13 -2.44 8.84
CA VAL A 74 1.20 -2.32 7.71
C VAL A 74 1.03 -3.66 7.02
N LYS A 75 2.12 -4.39 6.78
CA LYS A 75 2.09 -5.76 6.24
C LYS A 75 1.31 -6.72 7.13
N ALA A 76 1.57 -6.73 8.43
CA ALA A 76 0.89 -7.59 9.38
C ALA A 76 -0.62 -7.32 9.43
N ALA A 77 -1.02 -6.04 9.41
CA ALA A 77 -2.43 -5.66 9.37
C ALA A 77 -3.11 -6.11 8.07
N PHE A 78 -2.46 -5.89 6.92
CA PHE A 78 -2.96 -6.35 5.63
C PHE A 78 -3.17 -7.88 5.60
N PHE A 79 -2.19 -8.67 6.03
CA PHE A 79 -2.34 -10.13 6.09
C PHE A 79 -3.39 -10.60 7.11
N ALA A 80 -3.63 -9.84 8.18
CA ALA A 80 -4.71 -10.12 9.12
C ALA A 80 -6.08 -9.90 8.48
N LEU A 81 -6.24 -8.84 7.67
CA LEU A 81 -7.47 -8.56 6.94
C LEU A 81 -7.80 -9.63 5.90
N LEU A 82 -6.79 -10.19 5.22
CA LEU A 82 -7.00 -11.29 4.25
C LEU A 82 -7.41 -12.62 4.87
N ARG A 83 -7.20 -12.80 6.18
CA ARG A 83 -7.52 -14.04 6.91
C ARG A 83 -8.84 -13.95 7.68
N SER A 84 -9.50 -12.80 7.67
CA SER A 84 -10.72 -12.51 8.44
C SER A 84 -11.98 -12.66 7.60
#